data_AF-A0A853IY22-F1
#
_entry.id   AF-A0A853IY22-F1
#
_cell.length_a   1.000
_cell.length_b   1.000
_cell.length_c   1.000
_cell.angle_alpha   90.00
_cell.angle_beta   90.00
_cell.angle_gamma   90.00
#
_symmetry.space_group_name_H-M   'P 1'
#
loop_
_entity.id
_entity.type
_entity.pdbx_description
1 polymer ?
#
loop_
_entity_poly.entity_id
_entity_poly.type
_entity_poly.pdbx_seq_one_letter_code
_entity_poly.pdbx_strand_id
1 'polypeptide(L)'
;MRYTYIFIGLTPSERALLESLMALDSGGGDELVPVATPEEANLIVVNGDDASVVDCLRAGNPQALIVLVGQPPRSLPLDLPVLRRPLGCRRWPRCWSSWTGPKTGIRPRRPA
;
A
#
# COMPACT_ATOMS: atom_id res chain seq x y z
N MET A 1 19.87 -8.35 -6.58
CA MET A 1 19.22 -8.67 -7.88
C MET A 1 18.37 -7.47 -8.30
N ARG A 2 18.03 -7.32 -9.58
CA ARG A 2 17.19 -6.19 -10.05
C ARG A 2 15.75 -6.65 -10.16
N TYR A 3 14.85 -5.97 -9.47
CA TYR A 3 13.42 -6.22 -9.54
C TYR A 3 12.72 -5.01 -10.12
N THR A 4 11.89 -5.23 -11.13
CA THR A 4 11.11 -4.17 -11.76
C THR A 4 9.75 -4.03 -11.11
N TYR A 5 9.27 -2.81 -10.95
CA TYR A 5 7.95 -2.55 -10.37
C TYR A 5 7.17 -1.48 -11.13
N ILE A 6 5.84 -1.52 -11.02
CA ILE A 6 4.94 -0.50 -11.58
C ILE A 6 3.79 -0.18 -10.61
N PHE A 7 3.36 1.08 -10.62
CA PHE A 7 2.20 1.56 -9.89
C PHE A 7 1.04 1.86 -10.84
N ILE A 8 -0.13 1.26 -10.61
CA ILE A 8 -1.30 1.41 -11.47
C ILE A 8 -2.51 1.91 -10.67
N GLY A 9 -3.08 3.04 -11.08
CA GLY A 9 -4.31 3.58 -10.49
C GLY A 9 -4.19 4.04 -9.04
N LEU A 10 -2.97 4.20 -8.52
CA LEU A 10 -2.71 4.71 -7.17
C LEU A 10 -2.79 6.24 -7.12
N THR A 11 -3.21 6.76 -5.97
CA THR A 11 -3.17 8.21 -5.70
C THR A 11 -1.73 8.70 -5.54
N PRO A 12 -1.45 10.00 -5.80
CA PRO A 12 -0.10 10.55 -5.62
C PRO A 12 0.48 10.31 -4.23
N SER A 13 -0.36 10.36 -3.19
CA SER A 13 0.06 10.11 -1.81
C SER A 13 0.44 8.64 -1.55
N GLU A 14 -0.31 7.69 -2.10
CA GLU A 14 0.02 6.26 -1.99
C GLU A 14 1.30 5.92 -2.73
N ARG A 15 1.44 6.47 -3.94
CA ARG A 15 2.65 6.33 -4.74
C ARG A 15 3.86 6.88 -3.98
N ALA A 16 3.78 8.10 -3.46
CA ALA A 16 4.87 8.70 -2.69
C ALA A 16 5.24 7.90 -1.43
N LEU A 17 4.25 7.32 -0.75
CA LEU A 17 4.48 6.45 0.40
C LEU A 17 5.23 5.17 0.01
N LEU A 18 4.78 4.50 -1.06
CA LEU A 18 5.42 3.27 -1.54
C LEU A 18 6.82 3.54 -2.06
N GLU A 19 7.03 4.62 -2.82
CA GLU A 19 8.36 5.07 -3.24
C GLU A 19 9.25 5.35 -2.03
N SER A 20 8.72 5.97 -0.97
CA SER A 20 9.47 6.19 0.28
C SER A 20 9.83 4.89 0.98
N LEU A 21 8.92 3.91 1.03
CA LEU A 21 9.19 2.59 1.63
C LEU A 21 10.26 1.82 0.84
N MET A 22 10.18 1.83 -0.49
CA MET A 22 11.18 1.21 -1.36
C MET A 22 12.54 1.91 -1.25
N ALA A 23 12.56 3.24 -1.15
CA ALA A 23 13.77 4.02 -0.95
C ALA A 23 14.41 3.74 0.43
N LEU A 24 13.61 3.50 1.47
CA LEU A 24 14.10 3.12 2.80
C LEU A 24 14.74 1.73 2.83
N ASP A 25 14.27 0.81 1.99
CA ASP A 25 14.77 -0.58 1.90
C ASP A 25 16.06 -0.72 1.06
N SER A 26 16.61 0.40 0.57
CA SER A 26 17.82 0.44 -0.28
C SER A 26 19.12 -0.08 0.38
N GLY A 27 19.06 -0.55 1.63
CA GLY A 27 20.15 -1.26 2.30
C GLY A 27 20.25 -2.76 1.94
N GLY A 28 19.23 -3.34 1.29
CA GLY A 28 19.07 -4.77 1.11
C GLY A 28 19.56 -5.39 -0.20
N GLY A 29 20.59 -4.86 -0.90
CA GLY A 29 21.23 -5.53 -2.06
C GLY A 29 20.35 -5.80 -3.31
N ASP A 30 19.06 -5.54 -3.22
CA ASP A 30 18.07 -5.69 -4.27
C ASP A 30 17.64 -4.30 -4.77
N GLU A 31 17.83 -4.07 -6.07
CA GLU A 31 17.60 -2.78 -6.72
C GLU A 31 16.21 -2.81 -7.35
N LEU A 32 15.30 -2.00 -6.81
CA LEU A 32 13.93 -1.84 -7.32
C LEU A 32 13.89 -0.75 -8.39
N VAL A 33 13.52 -1.12 -9.61
CA VAL A 33 13.49 -0.21 -10.78
C VAL A 33 12.06 0.01 -11.26
N PRO A 34 11.58 1.26 -11.34
CA PRO A 34 10.26 1.54 -11.91
C PRO A 34 10.26 1.27 -13.42
N VAL A 35 9.23 0.59 -13.92
CA VAL A 35 9.01 0.34 -15.37
C VAL A 35 7.75 1.03 -15.87
N ALA A 36 7.69 1.24 -17.20
CA ALA A 36 6.57 1.91 -17.87
C ALA A 36 5.43 0.95 -18.22
N THR A 37 5.72 -0.34 -18.37
CA THR A 37 4.75 -1.36 -18.78
C THR A 37 4.56 -2.42 -17.68
N PRO A 38 3.34 -2.95 -17.49
CA PRO A 38 3.11 -4.03 -16.55
C PRO A 38 3.71 -5.37 -16.99
N GLU A 39 3.95 -5.54 -18.29
CA GLU A 39 4.51 -6.75 -18.91
C GLU A 39 5.96 -7.00 -18.50
N GLU A 40 6.71 -5.92 -18.24
CA GLU A 40 8.11 -5.97 -17.82
C GLU A 40 8.26 -5.91 -16.29
N ALA A 41 7.15 -5.83 -15.55
CA ALA A 41 7.15 -5.64 -14.10
C ALA A 41 7.11 -6.98 -13.35
N ASN A 42 8.09 -7.22 -12.49
CA ASN A 42 8.06 -8.34 -11.54
C ASN A 42 7.07 -8.10 -10.40
N LEU A 43 6.86 -6.82 -10.04
CA LEU A 43 5.94 -6.37 -8.99
C LEU A 43 4.96 -5.34 -9.54
N ILE A 44 3.66 -5.64 -9.49
CA ILE A 44 2.60 -4.72 -9.91
C ILE A 44 1.82 -4.32 -8.66
N VAL A 45 1.88 -3.03 -8.30
CA VAL A 45 1.07 -2.50 -7.21
C VAL A 45 -0.08 -1.70 -7.81
N VAL A 46 -1.29 -2.22 -7.65
CA VAL A 46 -2.49 -1.70 -8.30
C VAL A 46 -3.55 -1.32 -7.26
N ASN A 47 -4.34 -0.30 -7.58
CA ASN A 47 -5.53 0.00 -6.80
C ASN A 47 -6.52 -1.18 -6.85
N GLY A 48 -6.79 -1.77 -5.67
CA GLY A 48 -7.66 -2.93 -5.54
C GLY A 48 -9.14 -2.58 -5.61
N ASP A 49 -9.53 -1.30 -5.65
CA ASP A 49 -10.94 -0.89 -5.66
C ASP A 49 -11.65 -1.25 -6.98
N ASP A 50 -10.91 -1.54 -8.07
CA ASP A 50 -11.45 -1.97 -9.36
C ASP A 50 -11.00 -3.39 -9.73
N ALA A 51 -11.92 -4.36 -9.61
CA ALA A 51 -11.63 -5.77 -9.86
C ALA A 51 -11.29 -6.07 -11.32
N SER A 52 -11.86 -5.31 -12.27
CA SER A 52 -11.68 -5.58 -13.71
C SER A 52 -10.23 -5.33 -14.13
N VAL A 53 -9.61 -4.29 -13.57
CA VAL A 53 -8.21 -3.97 -13.81
C VAL A 53 -7.30 -5.06 -13.24
N VAL A 54 -7.61 -5.58 -12.06
CA VAL A 54 -6.84 -6.66 -11.41
C VAL A 54 -6.90 -7.95 -12.22
N ASP A 55 -8.08 -8.34 -12.71
CA ASP A 55 -8.25 -9.55 -13.52
C ASP A 55 -7.51 -9.43 -14.87
N CYS A 56 -7.59 -8.27 -15.53
CA CYS A 56 -6.84 -8.00 -16.76
C CYS A 56 -5.32 -8.11 -16.54
N LEU A 57 -4.80 -7.52 -15.46
CA LEU A 57 -3.38 -7.57 -15.13
C LEU A 57 -2.92 -8.99 -14.83
N ARG A 58 -3.73 -9.78 -14.12
CA ARG A 58 -3.43 -11.18 -13.81
C ARG A 58 -3.44 -12.07 -15.05
N ALA A 59 -4.37 -11.83 -15.98
CA ALA A 59 -4.43 -12.56 -17.25
C ALA A 59 -3.23 -12.24 -18.15
N GLY A 60 -2.79 -10.97 -18.17
CA GLY A 60 -1.62 -10.53 -18.94
C GLY A 60 -0.28 -10.92 -18.31
N ASN A 61 -0.23 -11.04 -16.98
CA ASN A 61 1.02 -11.24 -16.22
C ASN A 61 0.87 -12.33 -15.14
N PRO A 62 0.81 -13.62 -15.53
CA PRO A 62 0.61 -14.71 -14.58
C PRO A 62 1.80 -14.93 -13.63
N GLN A 63 2.99 -14.45 -13.99
CA GLN A 63 4.22 -14.60 -13.20
C GLN A 63 4.55 -13.39 -12.31
N ALA A 64 3.88 -12.25 -12.51
CA ALA A 64 4.13 -11.04 -11.74
C ALA A 64 3.46 -11.11 -10.36
N LEU A 65 4.13 -10.58 -9.34
CA LEU A 65 3.53 -10.41 -8.02
C LEU A 65 2.60 -9.19 -8.05
N ILE A 66 1.29 -9.42 -7.90
CA ILE A 66 0.28 -8.35 -7.88
C ILE A 66 -0.10 -8.02 -6.44
N VAL A 67 0.12 -6.78 -6.02
CA VAL A 67 -0.23 -6.26 -4.69
C VAL A 67 -1.38 -5.27 -4.83
N LEU A 68 -2.45 -5.49 -4.08
CA LEU A 68 -3.64 -4.64 -4.09
C LEU A 68 -3.54 -3.56 -3.02
N VAL A 69 -3.77 -2.31 -3.37
CA VAL A 69 -3.85 -1.19 -2.42
C VAL A 69 -5.30 -0.78 -2.24
N GLY A 70 -5.77 -0.68 -0.99
CA GLY A 70 -7.12 -0.19 -0.70
C GLY A 70 -8.03 -1.24 -0.06
N GLN A 71 -9.31 -1.24 -0.47
CA GLN A 71 -10.32 -2.18 0.02
C GLN A 71 -10.85 -2.98 -1.17
N PRO A 72 -10.17 -4.08 -1.54
CA PRO A 72 -10.61 -4.88 -2.66
C PRO A 72 -12.03 -5.39 -2.44
N PRO A 73 -12.89 -5.36 -3.47
CA PRO A 73 -14.22 -5.97 -3.39
C PRO A 73 -14.07 -7.45 -3.04
N ARG A 74 -15.00 -7.97 -2.24
CA ARG A 74 -14.98 -9.37 -1.75
C ARG A 74 -15.01 -10.44 -2.88
N SER A 75 -15.23 -10.00 -4.11
CA SER A 75 -15.20 -10.82 -5.32
C SER A 75 -13.80 -11.10 -5.86
N LEU A 76 -12.78 -10.36 -5.42
CA LEU A 76 -11.40 -10.63 -5.85
C LEU A 76 -10.84 -11.88 -5.16
N PRO A 77 -9.97 -12.66 -5.83
CA PRO A 77 -9.31 -13.81 -5.24
C PRO A 77 -8.59 -13.42 -3.94
N LEU A 78 -8.91 -14.12 -2.85
CA LEU A 78 -8.34 -13.91 -1.51
C LEU A 78 -6.82 -14.16 -1.42
N ASP A 79 -6.20 -14.67 -2.48
CA ASP A 79 -4.80 -15.07 -2.52
C ASP A 79 -3.83 -13.93 -2.86
N LEU A 80 -4.33 -12.74 -3.23
CA LEU A 80 -3.48 -11.60 -3.53
C LEU A 80 -3.13 -10.79 -2.27
N PRO A 81 -1.85 -10.42 -2.06
CA PRO A 81 -1.46 -9.56 -0.95
C PRO A 81 -2.13 -8.19 -1.03
N VAL A 82 -2.77 -7.77 0.07
CA VAL A 82 -3.51 -6.50 0.16
C VAL A 82 -2.86 -5.55 1.15
N LEU A 83 -2.38 -4.41 0.65
CA LEU A 83 -1.98 -3.25 1.45
C LEU A 83 -3.21 -2.38 1.75
N ARG A 84 -3.74 -2.52 2.97
CA ARG A 84 -4.84 -1.66 3.44
C ARG A 84 -4.33 -0.25 3.70
N ARG A 85 -5.03 0.75 3.16
CA ARG A 85 -4.75 2.18 3.39
C ARG A 85 -4.70 2.46 4.91
N PRO A 86 -3.55 2.85 5.48
CA PRO A 86 -3.47 3.21 6.90
C PRO A 86 -4.28 4.49 7.22
N LEU A 87 -4.62 5.27 6.20
CA LEU A 87 -5.38 6.51 6.31
C LEU A 87 -6.91 6.34 6.22
N GLY A 88 -7.41 5.10 6.22
CA GLY A 88 -8.82 4.79 6.46
C GLY A 88 -9.27 5.08 7.90
N CYS A 89 -8.73 6.12 8.52
CA CYS A 89 -9.07 6.56 9.87
C CYS A 89 -10.38 7.37 9.88
N ARG A 90 -11.47 6.84 9.31
CA ARG A 90 -12.83 7.32 9.66
C ARG A 90 -13.23 6.95 11.10
N ARG A 91 -12.39 6.20 11.80
CA ARG A 91 -12.59 5.75 13.20
C ARG A 91 -11.57 6.35 14.19
N TRP A 92 -10.89 7.44 13.80
CA TRP A 92 -9.91 8.13 14.65
C TRP A 92 -10.41 8.48 16.07
N PRO A 93 -11.71 8.79 16.33
CA PRO A 93 -12.12 9.11 17.71
C PRO A 93 -12.06 7.92 18.67
N ARG A 94 -12.10 6.66 18.19
CA ARG A 94 -12.12 5.47 19.06
C ARG A 94 -10.75 4.86 19.35
N CYS A 95 -9.77 5.01 18.45
CA CYS A 95 -8.40 4.57 18.74
C CYS A 95 -7.73 5.48 19.77
N TRP A 96 -8.01 6.78 19.77
CA TRP A 96 -7.44 7.69 20.78
C TRP A 96 -7.94 7.40 22.20
N SER A 97 -9.21 7.01 22.36
CA SER A 97 -9.80 6.72 23.67
C SER A 97 -9.31 5.41 24.29
N SER A 98 -8.62 4.56 23.52
CA SER A 98 -7.97 3.33 24.01
C SER A 98 -6.44 3.43 24.05
N TRP A 99 -5.85 4.53 23.56
CA TRP A 99 -4.41 4.75 23.62
C TRP A 99 -4.02 5.28 25.00
N THR A 100 -3.73 4.36 25.93
CA THR A 100 -2.93 4.68 27.11
C THR A 100 -1.47 4.74 26.67
N GLY A 101 -1.04 5.89 26.15
CA GLY A 101 0.38 6.19 25.97
C GLY A 101 1.17 5.97 27.27
N PRO A 102 2.51 5.86 27.21
CA PRO A 102 3.32 5.73 28.42
C PRO A 102 3.00 6.87 29.38
N LYS A 103 2.78 6.53 30.66
CA LYS A 103 2.40 7.46 31.73
C LYS A 103 3.51 8.48 32.02
N THR A 104 3.75 9.41 31.12
CA THR A 104 4.51 10.63 31.42
C THR A 104 3.50 11.74 31.61
N GLY A 105 3.26 12.06 32.88
CA GLY A 105 2.25 12.98 33.36
C GLY A 105 2.43 14.39 32.84
N ILE A 106 1.73 14.72 31.76
CA ILE A 106 1.48 16.10 31.35
C ILE A 106 -0.03 16.24 31.19
N ARG A 107 -0.67 16.83 32.21
CA ARG A 107 -2.08 17.21 32.15
C ARG A 107 -2.24 18.41 31.21
N PRO A 108 -3.13 18.39 30.21
CA PRO A 108 -3.49 19.60 29.51
C PRO A 108 -4.35 20.48 30.44
N ARG A 109 -3.90 21.71 30.72
CA ARG A 109 -4.71 22.74 31.36
C ARG A 109 -5.83 23.13 30.39
N ARG A 110 -7.09 23.06 30.83
CA ARG A 110 -8.21 23.72 30.13
C ARG A 110 -7.97 25.24 30.15
N PRO A 111 -8.16 25.95 29.03
CA PRO A 111 -8.35 27.40 29.10
C PRO A 111 -9.70 27.68 29.77
N ALA A 112 -9.70 28.69 30.64
CA ALA A 112 -10.90 29.26 31.23
C ALA A 112 -11.70 30.06 30.21
#